data_AF-A0A3D1AD06-F1
#
_entry.id   AF-A0A3D1AD06-F1
#
_cell.length_a   1.000
_cell.length_b   1.000
_cell.length_c   1.000
_cell.angle_alpha   90.00
_cell.angle_beta   90.00
_cell.angle_gamma   90.00
#
_symmetry.space_group_name_H-M   'P 1'
#
loop_
_entity.id
_entity.type
_entity.pdbx_description
1 polymer ?
#
loop_
_entity_poly.entity_id
_entity_poly.type
_entity_poly.pdbx_seq_one_letter_code
_entity_poly.pdbx_strand_id
1 'polypeptide(L)'
;MPAGKKESGNDSGDPDGNATALSEWNYYADQPVSLSLDHGWNLCFTESEPSVKESFFIDRPVSWTTINHPDTKRNSGTALYSLTFTLPALQADEWILDLGDVRESARVKINGQYIGACWAVPFR
;
A
#
# COMPACT_ATOMS: atom_id res chain seq x y z
N MET A 1 -3.67 0.43 -7.03
CA MET A 1 -3.30 -1.00 -7.01
C MET A 1 -3.07 -1.48 -8.44
N PRO A 2 -1.83 -1.66 -8.90
CA PRO A 2 -1.55 -2.33 -10.16
C PRO A 2 -1.72 -3.86 -10.05
N ALA A 3 -2.15 -4.50 -11.14
CA ALA A 3 -2.08 -5.95 -11.31
C ALA A 3 -0.69 -6.34 -11.83
N GLY A 4 -0.15 -7.48 -11.40
CA GLY A 4 1.13 -8.00 -11.87
C GLY A 4 0.96 -9.23 -12.79
N LYS A 5 1.86 -9.40 -13.75
CA LYS A 5 2.12 -10.70 -14.42
C LYS A 5 3.54 -11.17 -14.12
N LYS A 6 3.71 -12.49 -14.03
CA LYS A 6 5.03 -13.13 -13.86
C LYS A 6 5.77 -13.15 -15.20
N GLU A 7 6.97 -12.59 -15.22
CA GLU A 7 7.94 -12.75 -16.32
C GLU A 7 9.21 -13.41 -15.78
N SER A 8 9.71 -14.43 -16.50
CA SER A 8 10.92 -15.16 -16.13
C SER A 8 12.17 -14.58 -16.81
N GLY A 9 13.20 -14.30 -16.01
CA GLY A 9 14.52 -13.89 -16.48
C GLY A 9 15.57 -14.97 -16.22
N ASN A 10 16.37 -15.32 -17.24
CA ASN A 10 17.54 -16.19 -17.09
C ASN A 10 18.80 -15.34 -16.93
N ASP A 11 19.47 -15.43 -15.79
CA ASP A 11 20.82 -14.89 -15.57
C ASP A 11 21.86 -15.93 -16.03
N SER A 12 22.56 -15.64 -17.12
CA SER A 12 23.57 -16.53 -17.72
C SER A 12 24.97 -16.01 -17.38
N GLY A 13 25.51 -16.41 -16.25
CA GLY A 13 26.84 -15.95 -15.82
C GLY A 13 27.48 -16.80 -14.72
N ASP A 14 27.86 -18.05 -15.02
CA ASP A 14 28.85 -18.80 -14.24
C ASP A 14 29.76 -19.62 -15.19
N PRO A 15 31.10 -19.42 -15.20
CA PRO A 15 31.99 -20.16 -16.09
C PRO A 15 32.36 -21.56 -15.58
N ASP A 16 31.98 -21.95 -14.35
CA ASP A 16 32.46 -23.18 -13.74
C ASP A 16 31.39 -24.29 -13.70
N GLY A 17 31.10 -24.88 -14.87
CA GLY A 17 30.92 -26.34 -15.08
C GLY A 17 29.98 -27.18 -14.18
N ASN A 18 29.10 -26.61 -13.36
CA ASN A 18 28.13 -27.35 -12.54
C ASN A 18 26.73 -26.78 -12.75
N ALA A 19 25.95 -27.40 -13.64
CA ALA A 19 24.57 -27.03 -13.93
C ALA A 19 23.62 -27.42 -12.78
N THR A 20 23.66 -26.68 -11.69
CA THR A 20 22.52 -26.59 -10.78
C THR A 20 21.52 -25.62 -11.39
N ALA A 21 20.38 -26.11 -11.86
CA ALA A 21 19.32 -25.27 -12.41
C ALA A 21 18.89 -24.23 -11.36
N LEU A 22 19.33 -22.99 -11.51
CA LEU A 22 18.89 -21.87 -10.70
C LEU A 22 17.41 -21.65 -11.01
N SER A 23 16.57 -21.60 -9.97
CA SER A 23 15.16 -21.26 -10.11
C SER A 23 15.02 -19.89 -10.77
N GLU A 24 14.21 -19.79 -11.83
CA GLU A 24 13.93 -18.54 -12.53
C GLU A 24 13.45 -17.47 -11.53
N TRP A 25 14.12 -16.31 -11.53
CA TRP A 25 13.66 -15.17 -10.76
C TRP A 25 12.46 -14.56 -11.48
N ASN A 26 11.29 -14.65 -10.85
CA ASN A 26 10.07 -14.02 -11.33
C ASN A 26 10.08 -12.54 -10.95
N TYR A 27 10.15 -11.67 -11.95
CA TYR A 27 9.91 -10.25 -11.76
C TYR A 27 8.43 -9.96 -12.03
N TYR A 28 7.85 -9.05 -11.24
CA TYR A 28 6.49 -8.56 -11.47
C TYR A 28 6.53 -7.45 -12.51
N ALA A 29 5.88 -7.67 -13.64
CA ALA A 29 5.64 -6.62 -14.63
C ALA A 29 4.32 -5.91 -14.31
N ASP A 30 4.36 -4.59 -14.13
CA ASP A 30 3.17 -3.75 -13.96
C ASP A 30 2.24 -3.95 -15.17
N GLN A 31 1.00 -4.36 -14.92
CA GLN A 31 -0.03 -4.39 -15.95
C GLN A 31 -0.59 -2.99 -16.20
N PRO A 32 -1.08 -2.69 -17.42
CA PRO A 32 -1.70 -1.39 -17.73
C PRO A 32 -3.01 -1.17 -16.96
N VAL A 33 -3.54 -2.20 -16.30
CA VAL A 33 -4.77 -2.12 -15.51
C VAL A 33 -4.41 -1.87 -14.05
N SER A 34 -4.88 -0.75 -13.52
CA SER A 34 -4.78 -0.41 -12.10
C SER A 34 -6.13 0.04 -11.57
N LEU A 35 -6.39 -0.32 -10.31
CA LEU A 35 -7.53 0.18 -9.56
C LEU A 35 -7.08 1.35 -8.68
N SER A 36 -7.63 2.54 -8.92
CA SER A 36 -7.44 3.71 -8.07
C SER A 36 -8.33 3.64 -6.83
N LEU A 37 -7.74 3.91 -5.67
CA LEU A 37 -8.44 4.02 -4.38
C LEU A 37 -8.48 5.50 -3.96
N ASP A 38 -9.11 6.34 -4.77
CA ASP A 38 -9.01 7.80 -4.70
C ASP A 38 -10.27 8.50 -4.19
N HIS A 39 -11.28 7.74 -3.75
CA HIS A 39 -12.54 8.25 -3.22
C HIS A 39 -13.03 7.42 -2.02
N GLY A 40 -13.89 8.01 -1.18
CA GLY A 40 -14.67 7.28 -0.18
C GLY A 40 -13.92 6.87 1.09
N TRP A 41 -12.88 7.62 1.48
CA TRP A 41 -12.08 7.31 2.65
C TRP A 41 -12.66 7.89 3.95
N ASN A 42 -12.48 7.15 5.03
CA ASN A 42 -12.70 7.60 6.40
C ASN A 42 -11.36 7.67 7.14
N LEU A 43 -11.18 8.74 7.88
CA LEU A 43 -10.02 9.00 8.72
C LEU A 43 -10.46 9.16 10.17
N CYS A 44 -9.88 8.39 11.07
CA CYS A 44 -9.99 8.62 12.51
C CYS A 44 -8.64 8.39 13.19
N PHE A 45 -8.52 8.74 14.47
CA PHE A 45 -7.30 8.54 15.24
C PHE A 45 -7.50 7.43 16.26
N THR A 46 -6.67 6.38 16.20
CA THR A 46 -6.65 5.31 17.21
C THR A 46 -5.82 5.71 18.43
N GLU A 47 -4.82 6.56 18.20
CA GLU A 47 -3.97 7.17 19.23
C GLU A 47 -3.77 8.63 18.82
N SER A 48 -3.91 9.57 19.76
CA SER A 48 -4.01 10.99 19.43
C SER A 48 -3.66 11.88 20.62
N GLU A 49 -2.61 12.68 20.48
CA GLU A 49 -2.22 13.73 21.44
C GLU A 49 -1.88 15.02 20.68
N PRO A 50 -2.63 16.13 20.86
CA PRO A 50 -3.88 16.27 21.61
C PRO A 50 -5.01 15.38 21.07
N SER A 51 -5.95 14.99 21.95
CA SER A 51 -7.04 14.07 21.61
C SER A 51 -7.96 14.62 20.52
N VAL A 52 -8.02 13.91 19.39
CA VAL A 52 -9.03 14.09 18.33
C VAL A 52 -9.94 12.86 18.34
N LYS A 53 -11.25 13.04 18.56
CA LYS A 53 -12.23 11.94 18.67
C LYS A 53 -13.13 11.81 17.46
N GLU A 54 -13.14 12.85 16.63
CA GLU A 54 -13.92 12.96 15.42
C GLU A 54 -13.40 11.98 14.36
N SER A 55 -14.33 11.54 13.51
CA SER A 55 -14.01 10.87 12.26
C SER A 55 -14.27 11.83 11.11
N PHE A 56 -13.40 11.79 10.10
CA PHE A 56 -13.44 12.68 8.95
C PHE A 56 -13.68 11.84 7.71
N PHE A 57 -14.73 12.17 6.96
CA PHE A 57 -14.87 11.69 5.60
C PHE A 57 -13.95 12.53 4.71
N ILE A 58 -13.07 11.85 3.98
CA ILE A 58 -12.13 12.46 3.04
C ILE A 58 -12.29 11.77 1.70
N ASP A 59 -12.25 12.52 0.61
CA ASP A 59 -12.40 11.94 -0.71
C ASP A 59 -11.24 10.97 -0.97
N ARG A 60 -10.01 11.48 -0.94
CA ARG A 60 -8.77 10.69 -1.06
C ARG A 60 -7.94 10.72 0.22
N PRO A 61 -6.96 9.81 0.38
CA PRO A 61 -5.96 9.94 1.43
C PRO A 61 -5.26 11.29 1.33
N VAL A 62 -5.24 12.03 2.44
CA VAL A 62 -4.56 13.31 2.58
C VAL A 62 -3.76 13.30 3.87
N SER A 63 -2.73 14.13 3.98
CA SER A 63 -2.07 14.34 5.27
C SER A 63 -3.10 14.87 6.29
N TRP A 64 -3.20 14.22 7.45
CA TRP A 64 -4.13 14.65 8.49
C TRP A 64 -3.92 16.10 8.93
N THR A 65 -2.71 16.66 8.74
CA THR A 65 -2.37 18.05 9.10
C THR A 65 -3.12 19.08 8.24
N THR A 66 -3.69 18.62 7.11
CA THR A 66 -4.51 19.45 6.21
C THR A 66 -6.00 19.42 6.55
N ILE A 67 -6.42 18.53 7.45
CA ILE A 67 -7.81 18.48 7.93
C ILE A 67 -8.13 19.75 8.69
N ASN A 68 -9.31 20.31 8.43
CA ASN A 68 -9.79 21.53 9.09
C ASN A 68 -10.24 21.25 10.53
N HIS A 69 -9.28 20.92 11.39
CA HIS A 69 -9.45 20.69 12.81
C HIS A 69 -8.27 21.36 13.54
N PRO A 70 -8.50 22.07 14.66
CA PRO A 70 -7.43 22.83 15.33
C PRO A 70 -6.27 21.94 15.81
N ASP A 71 -6.58 20.68 16.10
CA ASP A 71 -5.66 19.78 16.80
C ASP A 71 -4.89 18.85 15.85
N THR A 72 -5.38 18.62 14.63
CA THR A 72 -4.75 17.68 13.68
C THR A 72 -3.37 18.17 13.20
N LYS A 73 -3.14 19.48 13.19
CA LYS A 73 -1.85 20.09 12.81
C LYS A 73 -0.72 19.85 13.81
N ARG A 74 -1.07 19.72 15.09
CA ARG A 74 -0.10 19.50 16.18
C ARG A 74 -0.22 18.09 16.78
N ASN A 75 -1.01 17.23 16.14
CA ASN A 75 -1.27 15.88 16.61
C ASN A 75 -0.05 15.00 16.43
N SER A 76 0.23 14.20 17.46
CA SER A 76 1.11 13.04 17.42
C SER A 76 0.30 11.81 17.77
N GLY A 77 0.47 10.73 17.01
CA GLY A 77 -0.25 9.49 17.24
C GLY A 77 -0.38 8.64 16.00
N THR A 78 -1.43 7.82 15.98
CA THR A 78 -1.71 6.84 14.93
C THR A 78 -3.09 7.11 14.36
N ALA A 79 -3.17 7.36 13.06
CA ALA A 79 -4.44 7.46 12.35
C ALA A 79 -4.77 6.19 11.56
N LEU A 80 -6.06 5.91 11.49
CA LEU A 80 -6.66 4.86 10.71
C LEU A 80 -7.33 5.49 9.49
N TYR A 81 -6.77 5.21 8.32
CA TYR A 81 -7.38 5.47 7.01
C TYR A 81 -8.08 4.18 6.57
N SER A 82 -9.38 4.25 6.28
CA SER A 82 -10.18 3.10 5.87
C SER A 82 -11.12 3.43 4.71
N LEU A 83 -11.29 2.48 3.81
CA LEU A 83 -12.33 2.50 2.78
C LEU A 83 -12.84 1.08 2.54
N THR A 84 -13.95 0.97 1.84
CA THR A 84 -14.42 -0.28 1.25
C THR A 84 -14.47 -0.12 -0.26
N PHE A 85 -13.93 -1.08 -0.99
CA PHE A 85 -13.95 -1.10 -2.44
C PHE A 85 -14.33 -2.49 -2.95
N THR A 86 -14.84 -2.57 -4.16
CA THR A 86 -15.09 -3.84 -4.85
C THR A 86 -13.93 -4.12 -5.78
N LEU A 87 -13.29 -5.28 -5.60
CA LEU A 87 -12.28 -5.74 -6.54
C LEU A 87 -12.99 -6.22 -7.82
N PRO A 88 -12.76 -5.59 -8.99
CA PRO A 88 -13.37 -6.04 -10.23
C PRO A 88 -12.84 -7.43 -10.62
N ALA A 89 -13.63 -8.18 -11.39
CA ALA A 89 -13.22 -9.46 -11.96
C ALA A 89 -12.19 -9.23 -13.08
N LEU A 90 -10.95 -8.97 -12.69
CA LEU A 90 -9.80 -8.82 -13.57
C LEU A 90 -8.91 -10.04 -13.45
N GLN A 91 -8.42 -10.54 -14.58
CA GLN A 91 -7.40 -11.58 -14.60
C GLN A 91 -6.07 -10.97 -14.15
N ALA A 92 -5.61 -11.37 -12.97
CA ALA A 92 -4.31 -11.01 -12.41
C ALA A 92 -3.77 -12.20 -11.63
N ASP A 93 -2.47 -12.46 -11.74
CA ASP A 93 -1.81 -13.46 -10.91
C ASP A 93 -1.73 -12.93 -9.47
N GLU A 94 -1.36 -11.65 -9.32
CA GLU A 94 -1.18 -10.98 -8.05
C GLU A 94 -1.58 -9.49 -8.12
N TRP A 95 -1.89 -8.91 -6.96
CA TRP A 95 -2.23 -7.50 -6.79
C TRP A 95 -1.20 -6.83 -5.89
N ILE A 96 -0.70 -5.67 -6.31
CA ILE A 96 0.21 -4.85 -5.51
C ILE A 96 -0.57 -3.65 -4.98
N LEU A 97 -0.42 -3.36 -3.68
CA LEU A 97 -0.98 -2.16 -3.06
C LEU A 97 0.11 -1.09 -2.97
N ASP A 98 0.11 -0.19 -3.94
CA ASP A 98 0.93 1.03 -3.88
C ASP A 98 0.25 2.07 -2.98
N LEU A 99 0.92 2.41 -1.88
CA LEU A 99 0.44 3.41 -0.91
C LEU A 99 0.82 4.85 -1.30
N GLY A 100 1.66 5.04 -2.32
CA GLY A 100 2.16 6.35 -2.71
C GLY A 100 3.10 6.95 -1.67
N ASP A 101 2.72 8.09 -1.09
CA ASP A 101 3.52 8.83 -0.08
C ASP A 101 2.99 8.54 1.33
N VAL A 102 3.82 7.90 2.16
CA VAL A 102 3.50 7.53 3.54
C VAL A 102 4.34 8.36 4.52
N ARG A 103 3.69 8.90 5.55
CA ARG A 103 4.32 9.72 6.60
C ARG A 103 3.95 9.20 7.99
N GLU A 104 4.82 8.47 8.70
CA GLU A 104 6.16 7.96 8.34
C GLU A 104 6.17 6.45 8.01
N SER A 105 5.21 5.69 8.53
CA SER A 105 5.06 4.26 8.25
C SER A 105 3.58 3.89 8.23
N ALA A 106 3.26 2.75 7.61
CA ALA A 106 1.89 2.25 7.51
C ALA A 106 1.83 0.76 7.82
N ARG A 107 0.88 0.35 8.66
CA ARG A 107 0.48 -1.05 8.83
C ARG A 107 -0.81 -1.28 8.06
N VAL A 108 -0.82 -2.26 7.18
CA VAL A 108 -1.95 -2.49 6.29
C VAL A 108 -2.72 -3.75 6.67
N LYS A 109 -4.04 -3.64 6.65
CA LYS A 109 -4.96 -4.75 6.81
C LYS A 109 -5.99 -4.76 5.67
N ILE A 110 -6.26 -5.93 5.11
CA ILE A 110 -7.35 -6.17 4.16
C ILE A 110 -8.32 -7.14 4.80
N ASN A 111 -9.61 -6.79 4.86
CA ASN A 111 -10.65 -7.61 5.50
C ASN A 111 -10.28 -8.02 6.95
N GLY A 112 -9.62 -7.13 7.69
CA GLY A 112 -9.13 -7.37 9.06
C GLY A 112 -7.84 -8.18 9.17
N GLN A 113 -7.38 -8.83 8.10
CA GLN A 113 -6.14 -9.59 8.07
C GLN A 113 -4.94 -8.68 7.81
N TYR A 114 -3.91 -8.77 8.65
CA TYR A 114 -2.64 -8.06 8.44
C TYR A 114 -1.89 -8.61 7.23
N ILE A 115 -1.46 -7.71 6.34
CA ILE A 115 -0.76 -8.08 5.11
C ILE A 115 0.68 -7.57 5.06
N GLY A 116 1.05 -6.60 5.90
CA GLY A 116 2.40 -6.04 5.90
C GLY A 116 2.48 -4.65 6.51
N ALA A 117 3.72 -4.16 6.59
CA ALA A 117 4.03 -2.82 7.01
C ALA A 117 5.06 -2.19 6.06
N CYS A 118 4.80 -0.96 5.66
CA CYS A 118 5.69 -0.19 4.79
C CYS A 118 6.36 0.90 5.63
N TRP A 119 7.69 0.95 5.59
CA TRP A 119 8.52 1.85 6.39
C TRP A 119 9.67 2.50 5.59
N ALA A 120 9.87 2.07 4.34
CA ALA A 120 10.82 2.64 3.41
C ALA A 120 10.24 2.66 1.99
N VAL A 121 10.77 3.54 1.15
CA VAL A 121 10.37 3.65 -0.26
C VAL A 121 10.95 2.50 -1.10
N PRO A 122 10.23 2.03 -2.13
CA PRO A 122 8.83 2.37 -2.45
C PRO A 122 7.86 1.71 -1.46
N PHE A 123 6.78 2.42 -1.07
CA PHE A 123 5.78 1.90 -0.13
C PHE A 123 4.77 0.98 -0.84
N ARG A 124 5.21 -0.25 -1.13
CA ARG A 124 4.47 -1.30 -1.86
C ARG A 124 4.50 -2.63 -1.12
#